data_AF-A0A1F4ZTX2-F1
#
_entry.id   AF-A0A1F4ZTX2-F1
#
_cell.length_a   1.000
_cell.length_b   1.000
_cell.length_c   1.000
_cell.angle_alpha   90.00
_cell.angle_beta   90.00
_cell.angle_gamma   90.00
#
_symmetry.space_group_name_H-M   'P 1'
#
loop_
_entity.id
_entity.type
_entity.pdbx_description
1 polymer ?
#
loop_
_entity_poly.entity_id
_entity_poly.type
_entity_poly.pdbx_seq_one_letter_code
_entity_poly.pdbx_strand_id
1 'polypeptide(L)'
;MIRKIFGGAAPAVLSLVLTAALGFFSGRSFRTMHRAEPIFPGQGLTAIRLLSDYFPPLKNTHGDTEVYLFRGKEKGGNLLVLGGTHPNEPAGLVASVLLIENIRAEQGNVFIIPRANASGFTHSDPQEGNPQRFAVPTPSGPRLFRLGSRLTNPVDQWPDPAVYVNPAGQKLSGNEVRNLNRCYPGRAKGFLTEKIAFAIMELIRQEKIDLGVDLHESAPEYPVINAIVFHETSSELAALALLDLQAQGYDIRLEASPVNLRGLSHREWGDEAGIMAVLLETPNASHGRLKGKPSSALVVDGKDKFYAKASRLGWLFVPYGEEGIPLALRTARHLAALQALLGALAEIAPDKAVQIEDMPAATEVQERGVGAFLHPPS
;
A
#
# COMPACT_ATOMS: atom_id res chain seq x y z
N MET A 1 -48.12 -7.65 -31.99
CA MET A 1 -46.97 -6.91 -32.59
C MET A 1 -45.67 -6.97 -31.78
N ILE A 2 -45.69 -7.28 -30.47
CA ILE A 2 -44.46 -7.31 -29.64
C ILE A 2 -43.56 -8.56 -29.89
N ARG A 3 -44.13 -9.69 -30.34
CA ARG A 3 -43.38 -10.94 -30.62
C ARG A 3 -42.40 -10.88 -31.81
N LYS A 4 -42.56 -9.95 -32.75
CA LYS A 4 -41.64 -9.82 -33.91
C LYS A 4 -40.40 -8.95 -33.64
N ILE A 5 -40.36 -8.24 -32.51
CA ILE A 5 -39.26 -7.33 -32.15
C ILE A 5 -38.13 -8.06 -31.41
N PHE A 6 -38.34 -9.30 -30.93
CA PHE A 6 -37.36 -10.01 -30.10
C PHE A 6 -36.83 -11.33 -30.69
N GLY A 7 -37.17 -11.67 -31.94
CA GLY A 7 -36.81 -12.95 -32.56
C GLY A 7 -36.22 -12.86 -33.98
N GLY A 8 -35.67 -11.71 -34.36
CA GLY A 8 -35.10 -11.48 -35.70
C GLY A 8 -33.63 -11.06 -35.67
N ALA A 9 -32.97 -11.10 -36.84
CA ALA A 9 -31.56 -10.75 -36.97
C ALA A 9 -31.25 -9.29 -36.57
N ALA A 10 -32.14 -8.34 -36.85
CA ALA A 10 -31.90 -6.93 -36.54
C ALA A 10 -31.81 -6.61 -35.03
N PRO A 11 -32.72 -7.07 -34.15
CA PRO A 11 -32.56 -6.96 -32.70
C PRO A 11 -31.29 -7.63 -32.15
N ALA A 12 -30.91 -8.79 -32.71
CA ALA A 12 -29.69 -9.49 -32.33
C ALA A 12 -28.43 -8.70 -32.73
N VAL A 13 -28.40 -8.17 -33.95
CA VAL A 13 -27.31 -7.29 -34.44
C VAL A 13 -27.24 -6.01 -33.60
N LEU A 14 -28.37 -5.37 -33.29
CA LEU A 14 -28.39 -4.20 -32.43
C LEU A 14 -27.84 -4.50 -31.04
N SER A 15 -28.26 -5.62 -30.43
CA SER A 15 -27.76 -6.05 -29.12
C SER A 15 -26.26 -6.33 -29.15
N LEU A 16 -25.77 -6.97 -30.22
CA LEU A 16 -24.35 -7.23 -30.42
C LEU A 16 -23.55 -5.91 -30.57
N VAL A 17 -24.05 -4.96 -31.36
CA VAL A 17 -23.40 -3.65 -31.55
C VAL A 17 -23.37 -2.86 -30.25
N LEU A 18 -24.47 -2.83 -29.49
CA LEU A 18 -24.52 -2.16 -28.20
C LEU A 18 -23.56 -2.81 -27.19
N THR A 19 -23.51 -4.15 -27.15
CA THR A 19 -22.58 -4.90 -26.29
C THR A 19 -21.13 -4.63 -26.67
N ALA A 20 -20.81 -4.62 -27.97
CA ALA A 20 -19.49 -4.31 -28.48
C ALA A 20 -19.08 -2.87 -28.17
N ALA A 21 -20.00 -1.90 -28.33
CA ALA A 21 -19.76 -0.51 -27.99
C ALA A 21 -19.49 -0.35 -26.48
N LEU A 22 -20.32 -0.94 -25.62
CA LEU A 22 -20.11 -0.93 -24.17
C LEU A 22 -18.77 -1.58 -23.80
N GLY A 23 -18.47 -2.75 -24.36
CA GLY A 23 -17.19 -3.43 -24.16
C GLY A 23 -15.99 -2.58 -24.60
N PHE A 24 -16.10 -1.89 -25.73
CA PHE A 24 -15.04 -1.00 -26.24
C PHE A 24 -14.80 0.20 -25.32
N PHE A 25 -15.86 0.92 -24.92
CA PHE A 25 -15.72 2.10 -24.07
C PHE A 25 -15.28 1.74 -22.64
N SER A 26 -15.88 0.70 -22.04
CA SER A 26 -15.46 0.19 -20.74
C SER A 26 -14.02 -0.32 -20.78
N GLY A 27 -13.64 -1.08 -21.81
CA GLY A 27 -12.27 -1.56 -22.00
C GLY A 27 -11.27 -0.42 -22.19
N ARG A 28 -11.60 0.59 -22.99
CA ARG A 28 -10.75 1.78 -23.18
C ARG A 28 -10.55 2.54 -21.88
N SER A 29 -11.62 2.75 -21.09
CA SER A 29 -11.54 3.38 -19.77
C SER A 29 -10.67 2.55 -18.81
N PHE A 30 -10.91 1.25 -18.72
CA PHE A 30 -10.18 0.34 -17.84
C PHE A 30 -8.69 0.28 -18.15
N ARG A 31 -8.32 0.24 -19.44
CA ARG A 31 -6.91 0.29 -19.88
C ARG A 31 -6.16 1.54 -19.40
N THR A 32 -6.86 2.60 -18.98
CA THR A 32 -6.18 3.75 -18.38
C THR A 32 -5.55 3.44 -17.02
N MET A 33 -5.98 2.39 -16.31
CA MET A 33 -5.36 1.94 -15.05
C MET A 33 -3.95 1.38 -15.25
N HIS A 34 -3.59 1.00 -16.49
CA HIS A 34 -2.24 0.52 -16.82
C HIS A 34 -1.22 1.67 -16.90
N ARG A 35 -1.67 2.93 -16.81
CA ARG A 35 -0.79 4.10 -16.76
C ARG A 35 -0.64 4.54 -15.32
N ALA A 36 0.59 4.50 -14.84
CA ALA A 36 0.92 4.98 -13.51
C ALA A 36 0.61 6.47 -13.33
N GLU A 37 0.08 6.83 -12.17
CA GLU A 37 0.05 8.23 -11.74
C GLU A 37 1.49 8.76 -11.62
N PRO A 38 1.74 9.99 -12.08
CA PRO A 38 3.05 10.60 -11.91
C PRO A 38 3.32 10.89 -10.44
N ILE A 39 4.58 10.71 -10.05
CA ILE A 39 5.15 11.15 -8.78
C ILE A 39 6.16 12.23 -9.14
N PHE A 40 6.23 13.32 -8.37
CA PHE A 40 7.08 14.48 -8.66
C PHE A 40 8.15 14.64 -7.56
N PRO A 41 9.25 13.85 -7.61
CA PRO A 41 10.19 13.75 -6.51
C PRO A 41 10.79 15.09 -6.11
N GLY A 42 11.05 15.24 -4.82
CA GLY A 42 11.68 16.43 -4.26
C GLY A 42 13.17 16.54 -4.57
N GLN A 43 13.77 17.65 -4.14
CA GLN A 43 15.19 17.92 -4.34
C GLN A 43 16.12 16.93 -3.60
N GLY A 44 15.60 16.20 -2.60
CA GLY A 44 16.36 15.18 -1.88
C GLY A 44 16.58 13.87 -2.65
N LEU A 45 15.87 13.67 -3.76
CA LEU A 45 15.99 12.44 -4.55
C LEU A 45 17.42 12.29 -5.08
N THR A 46 18.06 11.16 -4.79
CA THR A 46 19.39 10.83 -5.28
C THR A 46 19.34 10.03 -6.58
N ALA A 47 18.47 9.02 -6.64
CA ALA A 47 18.32 8.17 -7.83
C ALA A 47 16.95 7.49 -7.86
N ILE A 48 16.53 7.11 -9.07
CA ILE A 48 15.43 6.17 -9.27
C ILE A 48 16.03 4.92 -9.91
N ARG A 49 15.76 3.77 -9.31
CA ARG A 49 16.07 2.45 -9.86
C ARG A 49 14.79 1.71 -10.20
N LEU A 50 14.89 0.64 -10.97
CA LEU A 50 13.79 -0.31 -11.13
C LEU A 50 14.00 -1.50 -10.20
N LEU A 51 12.93 -2.13 -9.74
CA LEU A 51 13.00 -3.35 -8.95
C LEU A 51 13.71 -4.47 -9.74
N SER A 52 13.60 -4.46 -11.07
CA SER A 52 14.37 -5.32 -11.96
C SER A 52 15.88 -5.10 -11.95
N ASP A 53 16.39 -4.00 -11.40
CA ASP A 53 17.83 -3.82 -11.17
C ASP A 53 18.36 -4.79 -10.10
N TYR A 54 17.51 -5.19 -9.14
CA TYR A 54 17.83 -6.18 -8.12
C TYR A 54 17.48 -7.61 -8.56
N PHE A 55 16.49 -7.76 -9.44
CA PHE A 55 16.08 -9.04 -10.00
C PHE A 55 15.68 -8.92 -11.48
N PRO A 56 16.63 -9.10 -12.44
CA PRO A 56 16.42 -8.87 -13.87
C PRO A 56 15.19 -9.53 -14.51
N PRO A 57 14.71 -10.71 -14.07
CA PRO A 57 13.51 -11.32 -14.64
C PRO A 57 12.21 -10.52 -14.51
N LEU A 58 12.15 -9.47 -13.68
CA LEU A 58 11.00 -8.56 -13.63
C LEU A 58 10.98 -7.54 -14.76
N LYS A 59 12.11 -7.33 -15.47
CA LYS A 59 12.20 -6.30 -16.51
C LYS A 59 11.12 -6.49 -17.58
N ASN A 60 10.44 -5.41 -17.93
CA ASN A 60 9.31 -5.38 -18.88
C ASN A 60 8.07 -6.20 -18.45
N THR A 61 7.96 -6.57 -17.18
CA THR A 61 6.72 -7.13 -16.61
C THR A 61 5.94 -6.05 -15.87
N HIS A 62 4.66 -6.27 -15.60
CA HIS A 62 3.89 -5.39 -14.70
C HIS A 62 4.24 -5.57 -13.21
N GLY A 63 5.20 -6.43 -12.88
CA GLY A 63 5.78 -6.51 -11.53
C GLY A 63 7.01 -5.64 -11.32
N ASP A 64 7.51 -4.98 -12.37
CA ASP A 64 8.60 -4.03 -12.26
C ASP A 64 8.08 -2.68 -11.77
N THR A 65 8.76 -2.07 -10.81
CA THR A 65 8.35 -0.81 -10.20
C THR A 65 9.55 0.03 -9.80
N GLU A 66 9.36 1.35 -9.71
CA GLU A 66 10.40 2.27 -9.29
C GLU A 66 10.75 2.09 -7.80
N VAL A 67 12.05 2.15 -7.51
CA VAL A 67 12.63 2.28 -6.18
C VAL A 67 13.27 3.66 -6.11
N TYR A 68 12.78 4.51 -5.22
CA TYR A 68 13.29 5.87 -5.01
C TYR A 68 14.34 5.86 -3.91
N LEU A 69 15.52 6.38 -4.19
CA LEU A 69 16.67 6.36 -3.30
C LEU A 69 17.01 7.78 -2.83
N PHE A 70 17.13 7.95 -1.52
CA PHE A 70 17.59 9.16 -0.85
C PHE A 70 18.82 8.80 -0.03
N ARG A 71 19.98 9.38 -0.36
CA ARG A 71 21.24 9.10 0.33
C ARG A 71 21.65 10.26 1.22
N GLY A 72 21.83 9.95 2.50
CA GLY A 72 22.35 10.88 3.49
C GLY A 72 23.80 11.23 3.24
N LYS A 73 24.20 12.40 3.73
CA LYS A 73 25.58 12.87 3.71
C LYS A 73 26.41 12.15 4.77
N GLU A 74 25.77 11.82 5.89
CA GLU A 74 26.38 11.14 7.03
C GLU A 74 26.10 9.63 7.00
N LYS A 75 27.03 8.85 7.57
CA LYS A 75 26.86 7.40 7.70
C LYS A 75 25.77 7.09 8.74
N GLY A 76 24.92 6.13 8.40
CA GLY A 76 23.84 5.64 9.26
C GLY A 76 23.27 4.35 8.68
N GLY A 77 22.07 3.98 9.13
CA GLY A 77 21.38 2.77 8.68
C GLY A 77 20.73 2.91 7.31
N ASN A 78 20.17 1.80 6.83
CA ASN A 78 19.39 1.76 5.60
C ASN A 78 17.92 1.43 5.91
N LEU A 79 17.01 2.34 5.56
CA LEU A 79 15.58 2.22 5.76
C LEU A 79 14.88 1.83 4.44
N LEU A 80 14.04 0.80 4.47
CA LEU A 80 13.08 0.51 3.41
C LEU A 80 11.66 0.89 3.86
N VAL A 81 10.98 1.73 3.07
CA VAL A 81 9.54 2.02 3.21
C VAL A 81 8.80 1.44 2.02
N LEU A 82 7.87 0.52 2.30
CA LEU A 82 7.06 -0.16 1.30
C LEU A 82 5.61 0.34 1.36
N GLY A 83 5.12 0.86 0.24
CA GLY A 83 3.73 1.24 0.02
C GLY A 83 3.12 0.46 -1.16
N GLY A 84 1.79 0.37 -1.19
CA GLY A 84 1.10 -0.26 -2.30
C GLY A 84 1.33 -1.77 -2.39
N THR A 85 1.61 -2.44 -1.27
CA THR A 85 1.55 -3.91 -1.15
C THR A 85 0.17 -4.41 -1.55
N HIS A 86 -0.87 -3.71 -1.07
CA HIS A 86 -2.23 -3.84 -1.54
C HIS A 86 -2.71 -2.52 -2.17
N PRO A 87 -2.87 -2.45 -3.49
CA PRO A 87 -3.31 -1.25 -4.20
C PRO A 87 -4.69 -0.68 -3.83
N ASN A 88 -5.49 -1.39 -3.03
CA ASN A 88 -6.75 -0.90 -2.46
C ASN A 88 -6.58 -0.23 -1.08
N GLU A 89 -5.33 -0.07 -0.61
CA GLU A 89 -4.94 0.56 0.65
C GLU A 89 -4.20 1.90 0.35
N PRO A 90 -4.95 2.97 0.03
CA PRO A 90 -4.41 4.21 -0.51
C PRO A 90 -3.53 5.01 0.46
N ALA A 91 -3.68 4.88 1.79
CA ALA A 91 -2.88 5.68 2.72
C ALA A 91 -1.40 5.32 2.68
N GLY A 92 -1.06 4.04 2.53
CA GLY A 92 0.32 3.59 2.36
C GLY A 92 0.95 4.15 1.09
N LEU A 93 0.24 4.09 -0.05
CA LEU A 93 0.68 4.72 -1.31
C LEU A 93 0.92 6.22 -1.13
N VAL A 94 -0.06 6.94 -0.57
CA VAL A 94 0.00 8.41 -0.45
C VAL A 94 1.08 8.83 0.54
N ALA A 95 1.28 8.10 1.65
CA ALA A 95 2.39 8.34 2.56
C ALA A 95 3.74 8.18 1.86
N SER A 96 3.93 7.10 1.08
CA SER A 96 5.15 6.91 0.28
C SER A 96 5.36 8.05 -0.73
N VAL A 97 4.30 8.53 -1.38
CA VAL A 97 4.39 9.67 -2.30
C VAL A 97 4.76 10.96 -1.57
N LEU A 98 4.15 11.26 -0.42
CA LEU A 98 4.54 12.42 0.38
C LEU A 98 6.01 12.36 0.78
N LEU A 99 6.50 11.18 1.18
CA LEU A 99 7.92 11.00 1.47
C LEU A 99 8.77 11.29 0.24
N ILE A 100 8.48 10.66 -0.91
CA ILE A 100 9.25 10.84 -2.15
C ILE A 100 9.30 12.30 -2.61
N GLU A 101 8.19 13.02 -2.45
CA GLU A 101 8.07 14.39 -2.94
C GLU A 101 8.72 15.40 -1.98
N ASN A 102 8.83 15.13 -0.68
CA ASN A 102 9.26 16.15 0.29
C ASN A 102 10.64 15.89 0.92
N ILE A 103 11.02 14.64 1.17
CA ILE A 103 12.11 14.37 2.11
C ILE A 103 13.51 14.65 1.55
N ARG A 104 14.44 14.84 2.48
CA ARG A 104 15.89 14.70 2.28
C ARG A 104 16.44 13.75 3.34
N ALA A 105 17.35 12.87 2.97
CA ALA A 105 18.09 12.09 3.96
C ALA A 105 19.35 12.87 4.36
N GLU A 106 19.61 13.01 5.67
CA GLU A 106 20.83 13.66 6.18
C GLU A 106 21.81 12.63 6.73
N GLN A 107 21.31 11.65 7.50
CA GLN A 107 22.08 10.50 8.00
C GLN A 107 21.43 9.19 7.53
N GLY A 108 22.24 8.25 7.02
CA GLY A 108 21.76 6.96 6.52
C GLY A 108 21.11 7.07 5.13
N ASN A 109 20.47 5.99 4.67
CA ASN A 109 19.81 5.95 3.36
C ASN A 109 18.35 5.53 3.48
N VAL A 110 17.50 6.06 2.60
CA VAL A 110 16.08 5.72 2.52
C VAL A 110 15.75 5.19 1.13
N PHE A 111 15.09 4.04 1.10
CA PHE A 111 14.60 3.36 -0.09
C PHE A 111 13.07 3.33 -0.01
N ILE A 112 12.40 3.82 -1.03
CA ILE A 112 10.93 3.88 -1.05
C ILE A 112 10.39 3.19 -2.29
N ILE A 113 9.49 2.24 -2.09
CA ILE A 113 8.72 1.61 -3.18
C ILE A 113 7.24 1.94 -2.95
N PRO A 114 6.67 2.93 -3.67
CA PRO A 114 5.28 3.35 -3.45
C PRO A 114 4.25 2.38 -4.03
N ARG A 115 4.69 1.48 -4.93
CA ARG A 115 3.83 0.57 -5.71
C ARG A 115 4.37 -0.85 -5.70
N ALA A 116 4.56 -1.42 -4.52
CA ALA A 116 5.17 -2.74 -4.34
C ALA A 116 4.50 -3.83 -5.20
N ASN A 117 3.16 -3.84 -5.27
CA ASN A 117 2.42 -4.69 -6.20
C ASN A 117 1.93 -3.87 -7.41
N ALA A 118 2.86 -3.43 -8.27
CA ALA A 118 2.56 -2.59 -9.43
C ALA A 118 1.47 -3.18 -10.35
N SER A 119 1.45 -4.51 -10.52
CA SER A 119 0.42 -5.20 -11.31
C SER A 119 -0.97 -5.05 -10.71
N GLY A 120 -1.12 -5.09 -9.38
CA GLY A 120 -2.41 -4.92 -8.73
C GLY A 120 -3.04 -3.52 -8.95
N PHE A 121 -2.23 -2.49 -9.26
CA PHE A 121 -2.73 -1.16 -9.63
C PHE A 121 -3.37 -1.11 -11.04
N THR A 122 -3.23 -2.17 -11.84
CA THR A 122 -3.73 -2.21 -13.22
C THR A 122 -5.18 -2.71 -13.33
N HIS A 123 -5.79 -3.12 -12.22
CA HIS A 123 -7.18 -3.59 -12.18
C HIS A 123 -7.85 -3.26 -10.84
N SER A 124 -9.15 -3.56 -10.74
CA SER A 124 -9.93 -3.44 -9.52
C SER A 124 -10.60 -4.77 -9.18
N ASP A 125 -10.95 -4.96 -7.91
CA ASP A 125 -11.65 -6.16 -7.48
C ASP A 125 -13.02 -6.30 -8.18
N PRO A 126 -13.29 -7.44 -8.85
CA PRO A 126 -14.57 -7.67 -9.50
C PRO A 126 -15.73 -7.56 -8.50
N GLN A 127 -16.86 -7.05 -8.96
CA GLN A 127 -18.11 -6.95 -8.19
C GLN A 127 -18.12 -5.96 -7.01
N GLU A 128 -17.00 -5.31 -6.69
CA GLU A 128 -16.97 -4.27 -5.64
C GLU A 128 -17.53 -2.92 -6.12
N GLY A 129 -17.46 -2.64 -7.42
CA GLY A 129 -17.83 -1.32 -7.95
C GLY A 129 -16.89 -0.20 -7.52
N ASN A 130 -15.64 -0.54 -7.17
CA ASN A 130 -14.61 0.42 -6.78
C ASN A 130 -14.32 1.42 -7.90
N PRO A 131 -14.12 2.72 -7.57
CA PRO A 131 -13.67 3.68 -8.56
C PRO A 131 -12.26 3.30 -9.05
N GLN A 132 -11.95 3.54 -10.32
CA GLN A 132 -10.60 3.28 -10.87
C GLN A 132 -9.54 4.21 -10.26
N ARG A 133 -9.96 5.40 -9.80
CA ARG A 133 -9.11 6.44 -9.24
C ARG A 133 -9.84 7.20 -8.12
N PHE A 134 -9.07 7.78 -7.21
CA PHE A 134 -9.52 8.79 -6.28
C PHE A 134 -8.79 10.11 -6.52
N ALA A 135 -9.47 11.22 -6.26
CA ALA A 135 -8.98 12.57 -6.47
C ALA A 135 -8.63 13.22 -5.14
N VAL A 136 -7.36 13.57 -4.95
CA VAL A 136 -6.87 14.35 -3.82
C VAL A 136 -6.86 15.82 -4.23
N PRO A 137 -7.65 16.70 -3.58
CA PRO A 137 -7.60 18.14 -3.86
C PRO A 137 -6.21 18.70 -3.51
N THR A 138 -5.62 19.50 -4.40
CA THR A 138 -4.38 20.25 -4.13
C THR A 138 -4.55 21.72 -4.55
N PRO A 139 -3.71 22.65 -4.08
CA PRO A 139 -3.76 24.05 -4.51
C PRO A 139 -3.65 24.25 -6.03
N SER A 140 -2.99 23.33 -6.74
CA SER A 140 -2.78 23.38 -8.20
C SER A 140 -3.78 22.52 -8.99
N GLY A 141 -4.86 22.06 -8.35
CA GLY A 141 -5.87 21.18 -8.92
C GLY A 141 -5.76 19.74 -8.43
N PRO A 142 -6.79 18.91 -8.63
CA PRO A 142 -6.83 17.57 -8.05
C PRO A 142 -5.75 16.66 -8.65
N ARG A 143 -5.01 15.96 -7.79
CA ARG A 143 -4.15 14.85 -8.20
C ARG A 143 -4.92 13.54 -8.15
N LEU A 144 -4.79 12.75 -9.21
CA LEU A 144 -5.49 11.48 -9.34
C LEU A 144 -4.54 10.32 -9.03
N PHE A 145 -4.96 9.45 -8.13
CA PHE A 145 -4.26 8.22 -7.78
C PHE A 145 -5.12 7.03 -8.16
N ARG A 146 -4.52 5.95 -8.68
CA ARG A 146 -5.25 4.71 -8.93
C ARG A 146 -5.65 4.04 -7.62
N LEU A 147 -6.87 3.52 -7.59
CA LEU A 147 -7.31 2.57 -6.58
C LEU A 147 -7.33 1.19 -7.25
N GLY A 148 -6.37 0.35 -6.88
CA GLY A 148 -6.22 -0.97 -7.49
C GLY A 148 -6.98 -2.07 -6.73
N SER A 149 -6.62 -3.31 -7.03
CA SER A 149 -7.05 -4.49 -6.30
C SER A 149 -6.03 -4.89 -5.25
N ARG A 150 -6.48 -5.56 -4.20
CA ARG A 150 -5.60 -6.23 -3.22
C ARG A 150 -4.60 -7.19 -3.88
N LEU A 151 -4.99 -7.81 -5.00
CA LEU A 151 -4.26 -8.89 -5.64
C LEU A 151 -3.56 -8.41 -6.92
N THR A 152 -2.45 -9.04 -7.28
CA THR A 152 -1.85 -8.96 -8.62
C THR A 152 -2.91 -9.26 -9.68
N ASN A 153 -2.82 -8.59 -10.83
CA ASN A 153 -3.80 -8.71 -11.91
C ASN A 153 -3.81 -10.14 -12.45
N PRO A 154 -4.97 -10.82 -12.50
CA PRO A 154 -5.05 -12.17 -13.06
C PRO A 154 -4.65 -12.23 -14.55
N VAL A 155 -4.68 -11.13 -15.29
CA VAL A 155 -4.16 -11.08 -16.67
C VAL A 155 -2.65 -11.26 -16.72
N ASP A 156 -1.94 -10.80 -15.69
CA ASP A 156 -0.48 -10.92 -15.59
C ASP A 156 -0.04 -12.23 -14.95
N GLN A 157 -0.95 -12.88 -14.22
CA GLN A 157 -0.71 -14.12 -13.50
C GLN A 157 -1.97 -15.00 -13.49
N TRP A 158 -1.98 -16.00 -14.36
CA TRP A 158 -3.03 -17.01 -14.46
C TRP A 158 -2.42 -18.38 -14.83
N PRO A 159 -2.99 -19.52 -14.38
CA PRO A 159 -4.13 -19.65 -13.47
C PRO A 159 -3.76 -19.60 -12.00
N ASP A 160 -4.73 -19.28 -11.15
CA ASP A 160 -4.62 -19.52 -9.70
C ASP A 160 -4.69 -21.04 -9.44
N PRO A 161 -3.81 -21.62 -8.61
CA PRO A 161 -3.86 -23.02 -8.25
C PRO A 161 -5.09 -23.30 -7.37
N ALA A 162 -5.54 -24.56 -7.26
CA ALA A 162 -6.64 -24.91 -6.34
C ALA A 162 -6.28 -24.64 -4.87
N VAL A 163 -5.04 -24.98 -4.49
CA VAL A 163 -4.43 -24.68 -3.19
C VAL A 163 -3.10 -24.04 -3.47
N TYR A 164 -2.86 -22.87 -2.89
CA TYR A 164 -1.56 -22.22 -2.97
C TYR A 164 -0.68 -22.70 -1.82
N VAL A 165 0.55 -23.13 -2.12
CA VAL A 165 1.58 -23.37 -1.11
C VAL A 165 2.62 -22.28 -1.27
N ASN A 166 2.64 -21.35 -0.32
CA ASN A 166 3.53 -20.20 -0.38
C ASN A 166 5.01 -20.59 -0.24
N PRO A 167 5.96 -19.69 -0.52
CA PRO A 167 7.39 -20.00 -0.46
C PRO A 167 7.86 -20.57 0.88
N ALA A 168 7.24 -20.16 1.98
CA ALA A 168 7.47 -20.67 3.33
C ALA A 168 6.74 -22.00 3.66
N GLY A 169 6.03 -22.61 2.71
CA GLY A 169 5.41 -23.93 2.85
C GLY A 169 3.98 -23.93 3.43
N GLN A 170 3.39 -22.77 3.72
CA GLN A 170 2.01 -22.66 4.23
C GLN A 170 0.99 -22.86 3.11
N LYS A 171 -0.06 -23.64 3.41
CA LYS A 171 -1.21 -23.86 2.53
C LYS A 171 -2.25 -22.74 2.71
N LEU A 172 -2.66 -22.14 1.60
CA LEU A 172 -3.62 -21.03 1.52
C LEU A 172 -4.63 -21.28 0.40
N SER A 173 -5.68 -20.45 0.34
CA SER A 173 -6.59 -20.45 -0.80
C SER A 173 -5.85 -20.06 -2.08
N GLY A 174 -6.30 -20.61 -3.21
CA GLY A 174 -5.64 -20.46 -4.50
C GLY A 174 -5.29 -19.03 -4.90
N ASN A 175 -6.24 -18.11 -4.69
CA ASN A 175 -6.11 -16.70 -5.03
C ASN A 175 -4.99 -15.97 -4.25
N GLU A 176 -4.55 -16.49 -3.11
CA GLU A 176 -3.47 -15.88 -2.32
C GLU A 176 -2.11 -15.95 -3.02
N VAL A 177 -1.96 -16.74 -4.09
CA VAL A 177 -0.77 -16.70 -4.95
C VAL A 177 -0.57 -15.33 -5.61
N ARG A 178 -1.64 -14.52 -5.70
CA ARG A 178 -1.60 -13.14 -6.21
C ARG A 178 -1.55 -12.10 -5.08
N ASN A 179 -1.53 -12.51 -3.82
CA ASN A 179 -1.40 -11.61 -2.68
C ASN A 179 0.09 -11.44 -2.32
N LEU A 180 0.66 -10.25 -2.54
CA LEU A 180 2.07 -9.99 -2.26
C LEU A 180 2.43 -10.30 -0.79
N ASN A 181 1.54 -9.94 0.15
CA ASN A 181 1.70 -10.21 1.57
C ASN A 181 1.33 -11.66 1.97
N ARG A 182 1.36 -12.60 1.02
CA ARG A 182 1.40 -14.06 1.25
C ARG A 182 2.52 -14.73 0.48
N CYS A 183 3.29 -13.96 -0.28
CA CYS A 183 4.27 -14.48 -1.22
C CYS A 183 5.71 -14.30 -0.76
N TYR A 184 5.99 -13.70 0.40
CA TYR A 184 7.35 -13.66 0.94
C TYR A 184 7.82 -15.06 1.42
N PRO A 185 9.15 -15.33 1.47
CA PRO A 185 10.27 -14.54 0.93
C PRO A 185 10.37 -14.55 -0.61
N GLY A 186 9.38 -15.13 -1.30
CA GLY A 186 9.35 -15.20 -2.76
C GLY A 186 10.05 -16.42 -3.34
N ARG A 187 9.93 -16.59 -4.66
CA ARG A 187 10.59 -17.63 -5.44
C ARG A 187 11.10 -17.02 -6.74
N ALA A 188 12.40 -17.10 -6.99
CA ALA A 188 13.01 -16.62 -8.23
C ALA A 188 12.38 -17.25 -9.50
N LYS A 189 11.98 -18.52 -9.42
CA LYS A 189 11.31 -19.26 -10.50
C LYS A 189 9.81 -19.45 -10.25
N GLY A 190 9.21 -18.62 -9.41
CA GLY A 190 7.79 -18.67 -9.05
C GLY A 190 6.88 -17.91 -10.01
N PHE A 191 5.64 -17.72 -9.56
CA PHE A 191 4.67 -16.84 -10.20
C PHE A 191 5.11 -15.36 -10.11
N LEU A 192 4.45 -14.46 -10.85
CA LEU A 192 4.81 -13.04 -10.89
C LEU A 192 4.87 -12.42 -9.48
N THR A 193 3.86 -12.62 -8.65
CA THR A 193 3.81 -12.08 -7.29
C THR A 193 4.92 -12.64 -6.39
N GLU A 194 5.27 -13.93 -6.54
CA GLU A 194 6.40 -14.54 -5.82
C GLU A 194 7.75 -13.99 -6.30
N LYS A 195 7.86 -13.63 -7.59
CA LYS A 195 9.04 -12.97 -8.15
C LYS A 195 9.18 -11.52 -7.65
N ILE A 196 8.07 -10.81 -7.48
CA ILE A 196 8.05 -9.48 -6.87
C ILE A 196 8.54 -9.57 -5.42
N ALA A 197 7.98 -10.49 -4.63
CA ALA A 197 8.42 -10.71 -3.24
C ALA A 197 9.92 -11.09 -3.17
N PHE A 198 10.37 -11.96 -4.08
CA PHE A 198 11.78 -12.35 -4.18
C PHE A 198 12.68 -11.15 -4.51
N ALA A 199 12.27 -10.30 -5.44
CA ALA A 199 13.04 -9.12 -5.82
C ALA A 199 13.13 -8.08 -4.68
N ILE A 200 12.08 -7.92 -3.88
CA ILE A 200 12.10 -7.08 -2.68
C ILE A 200 13.08 -7.67 -1.65
N MET A 201 13.10 -8.99 -1.46
CA MET A 201 14.08 -9.66 -0.60
C MET A 201 15.52 -9.48 -1.12
N GLU A 202 15.73 -9.52 -2.43
CA GLU A 202 17.05 -9.25 -3.02
C GLU A 202 17.49 -7.80 -2.83
N LEU A 203 16.58 -6.84 -2.97
CA LEU A 203 16.84 -5.45 -2.62
C LEU A 203 17.25 -5.32 -1.14
N ILE A 204 16.49 -5.94 -0.24
CA ILE A 204 16.78 -5.92 1.20
C ILE A 204 18.21 -6.41 1.49
N ARG A 205 18.61 -7.53 0.87
CA ARG A 205 19.95 -8.11 1.04
C ARG A 205 21.06 -7.26 0.40
N GLN A 206 20.85 -6.81 -0.83
CA GLN A 206 21.88 -6.10 -1.60
C GLN A 206 22.14 -4.69 -1.06
N GLU A 207 21.08 -3.96 -0.70
CA GLU A 207 21.17 -2.63 -0.10
C GLU A 207 21.41 -2.67 1.42
N LYS A 208 21.47 -3.89 2.01
CA LYS A 208 21.74 -4.11 3.43
C LYS A 208 20.79 -3.30 4.31
N ILE A 209 19.50 -3.45 4.07
CA ILE A 209 18.45 -2.77 4.83
C ILE A 209 18.57 -3.15 6.30
N ASP A 210 18.50 -2.18 7.19
CA ASP A 210 18.52 -2.38 8.65
C ASP A 210 17.10 -2.40 9.22
N LEU A 211 16.22 -1.54 8.70
CA LEU A 211 14.83 -1.41 9.09
C LEU A 211 13.92 -1.42 7.85
N GLY A 212 12.98 -2.37 7.80
CA GLY A 212 11.90 -2.41 6.82
C GLY A 212 10.55 -2.06 7.43
N VAL A 213 9.82 -1.14 6.79
CA VAL A 213 8.48 -0.70 7.21
C VAL A 213 7.50 -0.87 6.05
N ASP A 214 6.50 -1.73 6.22
CA ASP A 214 5.44 -1.98 5.23
C ASP A 214 4.13 -1.28 5.64
N LEU A 215 3.61 -0.39 4.81
CA LEU A 215 2.46 0.47 5.11
C LEU A 215 1.17 -0.17 4.61
N HIS A 216 0.33 -0.64 5.54
CA HIS A 216 -0.95 -1.31 5.28
C HIS A 216 -2.15 -0.57 5.84
N GLU A 217 -3.31 -0.97 5.36
CA GLU A 217 -4.58 -0.57 5.94
C GLU A 217 -5.56 -1.73 6.12
N SER A 218 -6.32 -1.67 7.21
CA SER A 218 -7.31 -2.68 7.56
C SER A 218 -8.71 -2.07 7.65
N ALA A 219 -9.75 -2.88 7.46
CA ALA A 219 -11.11 -2.36 7.56
C ALA A 219 -11.54 -2.15 9.01
N PRO A 220 -12.38 -1.14 9.33
CA PRO A 220 -12.79 -0.82 10.70
C PRO A 220 -13.36 -1.98 11.53
N GLU A 221 -13.90 -3.01 10.88
CA GLU A 221 -14.45 -4.23 11.49
C GLU A 221 -13.43 -5.36 11.75
N TYR A 222 -12.14 -5.17 11.47
CA TYR A 222 -11.09 -6.16 11.78
C TYR A 222 -10.27 -5.78 13.02
N PRO A 223 -9.77 -6.77 13.79
CA PRO A 223 -9.12 -6.53 15.09
C PRO A 223 -7.70 -5.99 14.98
N VAL A 224 -6.95 -6.39 13.95
CA VAL A 224 -5.58 -5.91 13.70
C VAL A 224 -5.69 -4.64 12.86
N ILE A 225 -5.71 -3.50 13.53
CA ILE A 225 -5.95 -2.18 12.97
C ILE A 225 -5.45 -1.13 13.97
N ASN A 226 -4.98 0.03 13.49
CA ASN A 226 -4.29 1.00 14.35
C ASN A 226 -3.14 0.33 15.12
N ALA A 227 -2.30 -0.42 14.41
CA ALA A 227 -1.32 -1.30 15.03
C ALA A 227 0.07 -1.17 14.41
N ILE A 228 1.09 -1.34 15.24
CA ILE A 228 2.44 -1.69 14.84
C ILE A 228 2.53 -3.21 14.95
N VAL A 229 2.54 -3.90 13.81
CA VAL A 229 2.77 -5.33 13.72
C VAL A 229 4.26 -5.57 13.56
N PHE A 230 4.92 -6.25 14.50
CA PHE A 230 6.38 -6.33 14.53
C PHE A 230 6.88 -7.77 14.57
N HIS A 231 8.01 -8.01 13.91
CA HIS A 231 8.81 -9.22 14.12
C HIS A 231 9.42 -9.21 15.52
N GLU A 232 9.60 -10.36 16.18
CA GLU A 232 10.10 -10.42 17.57
C GLU A 232 11.47 -9.74 17.75
N THR A 233 12.33 -9.75 16.73
CA THR A 233 13.62 -9.03 16.75
C THR A 233 13.47 -7.51 16.75
N SER A 234 12.27 -7.00 16.50
CA SER A 234 11.91 -5.57 16.47
C SER A 234 11.04 -5.18 17.67
N SER A 235 10.96 -6.02 18.71
CA SER A 235 10.08 -5.77 19.86
C SER A 235 10.45 -4.51 20.64
N GLU A 236 11.75 -4.29 20.87
CA GLU A 236 12.25 -3.12 21.60
C GLU A 236 12.00 -1.83 20.80
N LEU A 237 12.31 -1.87 19.50
CA LEU A 237 12.01 -0.79 18.54
C LEU A 237 10.52 -0.40 18.58
N ALA A 238 9.64 -1.40 18.45
CA ALA A 238 8.20 -1.18 18.42
C ALA A 238 7.68 -0.63 19.75
N ALA A 239 8.20 -1.10 20.89
CA ALA A 239 7.80 -0.61 22.20
C ALA A 239 8.17 0.85 22.44
N LEU A 240 9.39 1.26 22.09
CA LEU A 240 9.83 2.65 22.20
C LEU A 240 9.03 3.57 21.26
N ALA A 241 8.81 3.13 20.02
CA ALA A 241 8.00 3.90 19.07
C ALA A 241 6.55 4.05 19.57
N LEU A 242 5.96 3.02 20.19
CA LEU A 242 4.63 3.12 20.79
C LEU A 242 4.58 4.17 21.91
N LEU A 243 5.59 4.22 22.79
CA LEU A 243 5.63 5.20 23.89
C LEU A 243 5.63 6.64 23.37
N ASP A 244 6.42 6.92 22.34
CA ASP A 244 6.46 8.22 21.68
C ASP A 244 5.10 8.57 21.02
N LEU A 245 4.51 7.62 20.29
CA LEU A 245 3.20 7.80 19.66
C LEU A 245 2.09 8.08 20.68
N GLN A 246 2.10 7.39 21.82
CA GLN A 246 1.16 7.62 22.91
C GLN A 246 1.35 8.99 23.56
N ALA A 247 2.61 9.44 23.74
CA ALA A 247 2.92 10.78 24.23
C ALA A 247 2.41 11.88 23.27
N GLN A 248 2.40 11.60 21.97
CA GLN A 248 1.82 12.46 20.93
C GLN A 248 0.29 12.33 20.79
N GLY A 249 -0.35 11.45 21.56
CA GLY A 249 -1.80 11.27 21.57
C GLY A 249 -2.37 10.30 20.51
N TYR A 250 -1.52 9.49 19.87
CA TYR A 250 -1.98 8.46 18.94
C TYR A 250 -2.41 7.19 19.69
N ASP A 251 -3.65 6.78 19.50
CA ASP A 251 -4.16 5.47 19.95
C ASP A 251 -3.70 4.37 18.99
N ILE A 252 -2.55 3.76 19.26
CA ILE A 252 -1.95 2.67 18.47
C ILE A 252 -1.66 1.48 19.41
N ARG A 253 -1.76 0.26 18.86
CA ARG A 253 -1.49 -1.00 19.58
C ARG A 253 -0.24 -1.70 19.06
N LEU A 254 0.34 -2.55 19.89
CA LEU A 254 1.38 -3.48 19.48
C LEU A 254 0.76 -4.84 19.17
N GLU A 255 1.14 -5.42 18.04
CA GLU A 255 0.74 -6.75 17.64
C GLU A 255 2.00 -7.54 17.27
N ALA A 256 2.31 -8.58 18.03
CA ALA A 256 3.42 -9.46 17.67
C ALA A 256 3.04 -10.24 16.41
N SER A 257 3.93 -10.27 15.43
CA SER A 257 3.72 -11.02 14.20
C SER A 257 3.58 -12.52 14.51
N PRO A 258 2.50 -13.21 14.06
CA PRO A 258 2.31 -14.60 14.41
C PRO A 258 3.35 -15.51 13.74
N VAL A 259 4.10 -16.29 14.54
CA VAL A 259 5.15 -17.21 14.07
C VAL A 259 4.63 -18.24 13.05
N ASN A 260 3.39 -18.69 13.22
CA ASN A 260 2.77 -19.71 12.36
C ASN A 260 2.06 -19.13 11.12
N LEU A 261 1.99 -17.80 10.98
CA LEU A 261 1.41 -17.14 9.81
C LEU A 261 2.54 -16.63 8.90
N ARG A 262 2.84 -17.43 7.89
CA ARG A 262 3.97 -17.25 6.98
C ARG A 262 3.57 -16.52 5.69
N GLY A 263 4.57 -16.02 4.99
CA GLY A 263 4.43 -15.27 3.74
C GLY A 263 4.16 -13.78 3.90
N LEU A 264 4.16 -13.27 5.14
CA LEU A 264 3.99 -11.85 5.45
C LEU A 264 5.34 -11.12 5.30
N SER A 265 5.32 -9.86 4.85
CA SER A 265 6.52 -9.01 4.73
C SER A 265 7.30 -8.96 6.04
N HIS A 266 6.72 -8.40 7.09
CA HIS A 266 7.37 -8.23 8.38
C HIS A 266 7.84 -9.55 9.02
N ARG A 267 7.16 -10.67 8.75
CA ARG A 267 7.56 -12.00 9.25
C ARG A 267 8.79 -12.51 8.51
N GLU A 268 8.68 -12.62 7.19
CA GLU A 268 9.73 -13.25 6.37
C GLU A 268 10.95 -12.33 6.21
N TRP A 269 10.81 -11.00 6.31
CA TRP A 269 11.96 -10.08 6.31
C TRP A 269 12.84 -10.28 7.54
N GLY A 270 12.21 -10.46 8.71
CA GLY A 270 12.92 -10.79 9.94
C GLY A 270 13.55 -12.19 9.88
N ASP A 271 12.78 -13.21 9.50
CA ASP A 271 13.23 -14.61 9.46
C ASP A 271 14.34 -14.85 8.40
N GLU A 272 14.19 -14.30 7.19
CA GLU A 272 14.98 -14.69 6.00
C GLU A 272 16.02 -13.64 5.57
N ALA A 273 15.96 -12.43 6.11
CA ALA A 273 16.95 -11.39 5.88
C ALA A 273 17.57 -10.83 7.17
N GLY A 274 17.02 -11.12 8.35
CA GLY A 274 17.59 -10.72 9.63
C GLY A 274 17.52 -9.20 9.90
N ILE A 275 16.58 -8.50 9.26
CA ILE A 275 16.40 -7.04 9.45
C ILE A 275 15.39 -6.76 10.56
N MET A 276 15.40 -5.54 11.12
CA MET A 276 14.25 -5.07 11.89
C MET A 276 13.08 -4.87 10.93
N ALA A 277 11.91 -5.42 11.25
CA ALA A 277 10.80 -5.52 10.33
C ALA A 277 9.46 -5.21 11.02
N VAL A 278 8.76 -4.22 10.47
CA VAL A 278 7.52 -3.69 10.99
C VAL A 278 6.51 -3.53 9.86
N LEU A 279 5.24 -3.81 10.15
CA LEU A 279 4.10 -3.47 9.32
C LEU A 279 3.19 -2.54 10.11
N LEU A 280 2.77 -1.43 9.49
CA LEU A 280 1.91 -0.43 10.11
C LEU A 280 0.50 -0.56 9.56
N GLU A 281 -0.50 -0.60 10.44
CA GLU A 281 -1.92 -0.69 10.06
C GLU A 281 -2.68 0.58 10.41
N THR A 282 -3.36 1.18 9.43
CA THR A 282 -4.33 2.26 9.67
C THR A 282 -5.74 1.88 9.19
N PRO A 283 -6.80 2.47 9.76
CA PRO A 283 -8.17 2.08 9.45
C PRO A 283 -8.66 2.67 8.13
N ASN A 284 -9.11 1.84 7.20
CA ASN A 284 -9.62 2.26 5.89
C ASN A 284 -11.11 1.90 5.70
N ALA A 285 -11.98 2.91 5.79
CA ALA A 285 -13.41 2.76 5.53
C ALA A 285 -13.72 2.17 4.15
N SER A 286 -12.96 2.52 3.12
CA SER A 286 -13.20 2.02 1.76
C SER A 286 -12.87 0.53 1.59
N HIS A 287 -12.16 -0.08 2.54
CA HIS A 287 -11.75 -1.48 2.48
C HIS A 287 -12.88 -2.44 2.87
N GLY A 288 -13.58 -2.18 3.98
CA GLY A 288 -14.49 -3.15 4.58
C GLY A 288 -15.81 -3.41 3.85
N ARG A 289 -16.59 -4.32 4.43
CA ARG A 289 -17.85 -4.86 3.89
C ARG A 289 -19.07 -4.13 4.42
N LEU A 290 -18.92 -3.40 5.52
CA LEU A 290 -20.01 -2.62 6.12
C LEU A 290 -20.22 -1.26 5.44
N LYS A 291 -19.36 -0.87 4.50
CA LYS A 291 -19.43 0.39 3.77
C LYS A 291 -20.66 0.50 2.86
N GLY A 292 -21.03 1.74 2.56
CA GLY A 292 -21.98 2.08 1.51
C GLY A 292 -21.37 2.01 0.11
N LYS A 293 -21.90 2.83 -0.81
CA LYS A 293 -21.43 2.88 -2.20
C LYS A 293 -19.96 3.33 -2.27
N PRO A 294 -19.05 2.52 -2.86
CA PRO A 294 -17.68 2.95 -3.10
C PRO A 294 -17.61 4.21 -3.97
N SER A 295 -16.72 5.13 -3.61
CA SER A 295 -16.53 6.38 -4.32
C SER A 295 -15.18 7.01 -3.97
N SER A 296 -14.72 7.95 -4.79
CA SER A 296 -13.53 8.76 -4.46
C SER A 296 -13.72 9.50 -3.14
N ALA A 297 -14.93 9.98 -2.83
CA ALA A 297 -15.22 10.67 -1.58
C ALA A 297 -15.11 9.73 -0.37
N LEU A 298 -15.61 8.49 -0.46
CA LEU A 298 -15.42 7.51 0.62
C LEU A 298 -13.94 7.22 0.87
N VAL A 299 -13.13 7.15 -0.18
CA VAL A 299 -11.68 6.96 -0.04
C VAL A 299 -11.01 8.17 0.62
N VAL A 300 -11.35 9.39 0.19
CA VAL A 300 -10.64 10.60 0.64
C VAL A 300 -11.17 11.12 1.98
N ASP A 301 -12.47 11.26 2.10
CA ASP A 301 -13.14 11.81 3.28
C ASP A 301 -13.32 10.74 4.37
N GLY A 302 -13.37 9.46 3.99
CA GLY A 302 -13.56 8.37 4.94
C GLY A 302 -14.89 8.41 5.68
N LYS A 303 -15.91 9.09 5.14
CA LYS A 303 -17.22 9.24 5.75
C LYS A 303 -18.21 8.22 5.19
N ASP A 304 -18.90 7.54 6.09
CA ASP A 304 -19.91 6.56 5.70
C ASP A 304 -20.96 6.36 6.81
N LYS A 305 -22.24 6.44 6.43
CA LYS A 305 -23.35 6.33 7.36
C LYS A 305 -23.54 4.92 7.94
N PHE A 306 -23.14 3.89 7.21
CA PHE A 306 -23.27 2.50 7.65
C PHE A 306 -22.18 2.16 8.66
N TYR A 307 -20.94 2.66 8.49
CA TYR A 307 -19.94 2.58 9.56
C TYR A 307 -20.32 3.38 10.79
N ALA A 308 -20.84 4.60 10.65
CA ALA A 308 -21.35 5.36 11.79
C ALA A 308 -22.46 4.58 12.55
N LYS A 309 -23.29 3.83 11.82
CA LYS A 309 -24.27 2.91 12.42
C LYS A 309 -23.61 1.70 13.07
N ALA A 310 -22.66 1.05 12.41
CA ALA A 310 -21.93 -0.12 12.93
C ALA A 310 -21.16 0.20 14.22
N SER A 311 -20.57 1.40 14.29
CA SER A 311 -19.91 1.95 15.47
C SER A 311 -20.85 2.03 16.67
N ARG A 312 -22.06 2.61 16.49
CA ARG A 312 -23.10 2.67 17.54
C ARG A 312 -23.60 1.29 18.00
N LEU A 313 -23.42 0.27 17.16
CA LEU A 313 -23.78 -1.12 17.47
C LEU A 313 -22.61 -1.91 18.09
N GLY A 314 -21.43 -1.30 18.25
CA GLY A 314 -20.25 -1.96 18.81
C GLY A 314 -19.62 -3.00 17.87
N TRP A 315 -19.79 -2.87 16.55
CA TRP A 315 -19.29 -3.82 15.56
C TRP A 315 -17.88 -3.52 15.03
N LEU A 316 -17.29 -2.40 15.45
CA LEU A 316 -15.99 -1.92 14.96
C LEU A 316 -14.93 -2.03 16.05
N PHE A 317 -13.68 -2.20 15.63
CA PHE A 317 -12.52 -2.23 16.52
C PHE A 317 -11.85 -0.86 16.69
N VAL A 318 -12.30 0.13 15.92
CA VAL A 318 -11.88 1.53 16.01
C VAL A 318 -13.09 2.45 16.17
N PRO A 319 -12.95 3.59 16.87
CA PRO A 319 -13.98 4.62 16.88
C PRO A 319 -14.29 5.10 15.46
N TYR A 320 -15.58 5.32 15.20
CA TYR A 320 -16.03 5.86 13.92
C TYR A 320 -17.27 6.74 14.15
N GLY A 321 -17.12 8.05 13.95
CA GLY A 321 -18.20 9.03 14.03
C GLY A 321 -18.60 9.60 12.66
N GLU A 322 -19.21 10.78 12.69
CA GLU A 322 -19.68 11.49 11.48
C GLU A 322 -18.53 12.19 10.73
N GLU A 323 -17.45 12.48 11.45
CA GLU A 323 -16.18 12.97 10.91
C GLU A 323 -15.51 11.96 9.98
N GLY A 324 -15.79 10.66 10.16
CA GLY A 324 -15.19 9.59 9.38
C GLY A 324 -13.71 9.39 9.68
N ILE A 325 -13.04 8.61 8.83
CA ILE A 325 -11.60 8.35 8.94
C ILE A 325 -10.91 8.80 7.64
N PRO A 326 -10.63 10.10 7.50
CA PRO A 326 -10.15 10.67 6.24
C PRO A 326 -8.76 10.16 5.87
N LEU A 327 -8.45 10.14 4.58
CA LEU A 327 -7.12 9.80 4.04
C LEU A 327 -6.00 10.62 4.69
N ALA A 328 -6.27 11.87 5.06
CA ALA A 328 -5.30 12.72 5.75
C ALA A 328 -4.89 12.17 7.12
N LEU A 329 -5.87 11.73 7.92
CA LEU A 329 -5.61 11.10 9.22
C LEU A 329 -4.84 9.79 9.05
N ARG A 330 -5.23 8.95 8.09
CA ARG A 330 -4.58 7.65 7.84
C ARG A 330 -3.12 7.83 7.40
N THR A 331 -2.89 8.77 6.49
CA THR A 331 -1.53 9.13 6.02
C THR A 331 -0.69 9.73 7.15
N ALA A 332 -1.26 10.66 7.93
CA ALA A 332 -0.59 11.26 9.08
C ALA A 332 -0.15 10.21 10.11
N ARG A 333 -0.99 9.20 10.38
CA ARG A 333 -0.64 8.10 11.29
C ARG A 333 0.54 7.26 10.79
N HIS A 334 0.62 6.97 9.49
CA HIS A 334 1.81 6.31 8.92
C HIS A 334 3.07 7.16 9.09
N LEU A 335 2.99 8.47 8.83
CA LEU A 335 4.13 9.38 8.97
C LEU A 335 4.57 9.51 10.44
N ALA A 336 3.62 9.66 11.38
CA ALA A 336 3.93 9.71 12.81
C ALA A 336 4.60 8.42 13.28
N ALA A 337 4.05 7.26 12.89
CA ALA A 337 4.62 5.96 13.27
C ALA A 337 6.00 5.74 12.66
N LEU A 338 6.23 6.16 11.41
CA LEU A 338 7.56 6.12 10.81
C LEU A 338 8.55 7.01 11.58
N GLN A 339 8.17 8.24 11.90
CA GLN A 339 9.03 9.16 12.67
C GLN A 339 9.40 8.58 14.05
N ALA A 340 8.42 7.99 14.75
CA ALA A 340 8.63 7.33 16.04
C ALA A 340 9.56 6.12 15.94
N LEU A 341 9.42 5.30 14.88
CA LEU A 341 10.32 4.17 14.61
C LEU A 341 11.76 4.64 14.34
N LEU A 342 11.95 5.76 13.63
CA LEU A 342 13.30 6.31 13.40
C LEU A 342 13.93 6.84 14.68
N GLY A 343 13.15 7.50 15.54
CA GLY A 343 13.58 7.92 16.87
C GLY A 343 13.99 6.73 17.74
N ALA A 344 13.16 5.68 17.78
CA ALA A 344 13.47 4.45 18.49
C ALA A 344 14.72 3.75 17.94
N LEU A 345 14.91 3.73 16.61
CA LEU A 345 16.09 3.14 15.98
C LEU A 345 17.37 3.88 16.41
N ALA A 346 17.33 5.21 16.44
CA ALA A 346 18.46 6.03 16.89
C ALA A 346 18.82 5.81 18.37
N GLU A 347 17.85 5.44 19.20
CA GLU A 347 18.07 5.14 20.62
C GLU A 347 18.71 3.75 20.81
N ILE A 348 18.17 2.71 20.16
CA ILE A 348 18.61 1.31 20.38
C ILE A 348 19.82 0.92 19.53
N ALA A 349 20.01 1.58 18.38
CA ALA A 349 21.12 1.33 17.46
C ALA A 349 21.61 2.66 16.85
N PRO A 350 22.33 3.51 17.63
CA PRO A 350 22.75 4.83 17.19
C PRO A 350 23.62 4.84 15.93
N ASP A 351 24.41 3.78 15.70
CA ASP A 351 25.24 3.59 14.51
C ASP A 351 24.40 3.34 13.24
N LYS A 352 23.15 2.91 13.42
CA LYS A 352 22.15 2.67 12.38
C LYS A 352 21.08 3.76 12.32
N ALA A 353 21.27 4.87 13.01
CA ALA A 353 20.33 5.99 12.96
C ALA A 353 20.09 6.45 11.51
N VAL A 354 18.85 6.81 11.21
CA VAL A 354 18.44 7.38 9.93
C VAL A 354 17.73 8.69 10.22
N GLN A 355 18.29 9.79 9.74
CA GLN A 355 17.75 11.14 9.95
C GLN A 355 17.20 11.69 8.64
N ILE A 356 15.93 12.08 8.68
CA ILE A 356 15.17 12.59 7.54
C ILE A 356 14.78 14.04 7.83
N GLU A 357 15.12 14.94 6.91
CA GLU A 357 14.68 16.33 6.90
C GLU A 357 13.47 16.49 5.96
N ASP A 358 12.72 17.58 6.15
CA ASP A 358 11.56 17.97 5.35
C ASP A 358 10.44 16.91 5.27
N MET A 359 10.44 15.92 6.16
CA MET A 359 9.33 14.98 6.30
C MET A 359 8.08 15.72 6.76
N PRO A 360 6.94 15.64 6.03
CA PRO A 360 5.72 16.33 6.43
C PRO A 360 5.29 15.95 7.85
N ALA A 361 5.15 16.95 8.72
CA ALA A 361 4.69 16.74 10.08
C ALA A 361 3.27 16.15 10.07
N ALA A 362 3.05 15.06 10.81
CA ALA A 362 1.78 14.35 10.81
C ALA A 362 0.59 15.24 11.24
N THR A 363 0.80 16.12 12.21
CA THR A 363 -0.19 17.12 12.66
C THR A 363 -0.59 18.06 11.53
N GLU A 364 0.38 18.60 10.78
CA GLU A 364 0.09 19.47 9.65
C GLU A 364 -0.61 18.73 8.50
N VAL A 365 -0.24 17.47 8.23
CA VAL A 365 -0.92 16.64 7.23
C VAL A 365 -2.38 16.42 7.60
N GLN A 366 -2.67 16.22 8.88
CA GLN A 366 -4.03 16.07 9.37
C GLN A 366 -4.83 17.38 9.27
N GLU A 367 -4.23 18.52 9.57
CA GLU A 367 -4.88 19.84 9.56
C GLU A 367 -5.10 20.39 8.14
N ARG A 368 -4.06 20.33 7.30
CA ARG A 368 -4.03 20.96 5.97
C ARG A 368 -4.43 19.99 4.85
N GLY A 369 -4.51 18.70 5.17
CA GLY A 369 -4.76 17.63 4.21
C GLY A 369 -3.50 17.22 3.42
N VAL A 370 -3.49 15.99 2.92
CA VAL A 370 -2.36 15.44 2.14
C VAL A 370 -2.03 16.26 0.89
N GLY A 371 -3.02 16.94 0.30
CA GLY A 371 -2.84 17.73 -0.91
C GLY A 371 -1.98 18.97 -0.73
N ALA A 372 -1.80 19.46 0.49
CA ALA A 372 -0.89 20.57 0.78
C ALA A 372 0.60 20.18 0.67
N PHE A 373 0.89 18.88 0.67
CA PHE A 373 2.25 18.32 0.63
C PHE A 373 2.54 17.57 -0.68
N LEU A 374 1.57 17.53 -1.59
CA LEU A 374 1.78 16.97 -2.92
C LEU A 374 2.33 18.06 -3.84
N HIS A 375 3.44 17.75 -4.51
CA HIS A 375 4.00 18.62 -5.52
C HIS A 375 3.05 18.76 -6.72
N PRO A 376 2.99 19.97 -7.32
CA PRO A 376 2.15 20.22 -8.48
C PRO A 376 2.67 19.44 -9.69
N PRO A 377 1.78 19.08 -10.64
CA PRO A 377 2.23 18.63 -11.96
C PRO A 377 3.07 19.73 -12.61
N SER A 378 4.33 19.39 -12.94
CA SER A 378 5.27 20.27 -13.64
C SER A 378 4.80 20.66 -15.03
#